data_AF-A0A7W1SQW8-F1
#
_entry.id   AF-A0A7W1SQW8-F1
#
_cell.length_a   1.000
_cell.length_b   1.000
_cell.length_c   1.000
_cell.angle_alpha   90.00
_cell.angle_beta   90.00
_cell.angle_gamma   90.00
#
_symmetry.space_group_name_H-M   'P 1'
#
loop_
_entity.id
_entity.type
_entity.pdbx_description
1 polymer ?
#
loop_
_entity_poly.entity_id
_entity_poly.type
_entity_poly.pdbx_seq_one_letter_code
_entity_poly.pdbx_strand_id
1 'polypeptide(L)' 'MSEKTTTIKKYLGQLFIKSLNMSSPLYQLQIIREKIEARGLQSFDQEDILSELGSMQHTIRELNSEMLKIHDLLKQQS' A
#
# COMPACT_ATOMS: atom_id res chain seq x y z
N MET A 1 20.41 -14.73 18.38
CA MET A 1 19.23 -14.76 17.47
C MET A 1 19.75 -15.06 16.08
N SER A 2 19.13 -15.98 15.31
CA SER A 2 19.67 -16.30 13.98
C SER A 2 19.61 -15.07 13.07
N GLU A 3 20.62 -14.90 12.21
CA GLU A 3 20.66 -13.82 11.21
C GLU A 3 19.36 -13.77 10.38
N LYS A 4 18.86 -14.94 10.00
CA LYS A 4 17.58 -15.12 9.31
C LYS A 4 16.39 -14.57 10.11
N THR A 5 16.31 -14.84 11.41
CA THR A 5 15.25 -14.30 12.28
C THR A 5 15.30 -12.77 12.33
N THR A 6 16.51 -12.18 12.36
CA THR A 6 16.68 -10.72 12.30
C THR A 6 16.18 -10.16 10.97
N THR A 7 16.50 -10.81 9.86
CA THR A 7 16.04 -10.39 8.52
C THR A 7 14.54 -10.50 8.34
N ILE A 8 13.92 -11.59 8.82
CA ILE A 8 12.45 -11.73 8.79
C ILE A 8 11.77 -10.63 9.60
N LYS A 9 12.26 -10.32 10.81
CA LYS A 9 11.73 -9.23 11.62
C LYS A 9 11.83 -7.88 10.91
N LYS A 10 12.93 -7.64 10.20
CA LYS A 10 13.10 -6.42 9.38
C LYS A 10 12.04 -6.33 8.29
N TYR A 11 11.83 -7.38 7.50
CA TYR A 11 10.83 -7.35 6.42
C TYR A 11 9.40 -7.28 6.96
N LEU A 12 9.09 -7.94 8.08
CA LEU A 12 7.79 -7.78 8.73
C LEU A 12 7.56 -6.33 9.19
N GLY A 13 8.58 -5.67 9.75
CA GLY A 13 8.51 -4.26 10.10
C GLY A 13 8.29 -3.36 8.87
N GLN A 14 8.98 -3.64 7.77
CA GLN A 14 8.80 -2.90 6.51
C GLN A 14 7.40 -3.12 5.92
N LEU A 15 6.89 -4.35 5.96
CA LEU A 15 5.53 -4.69 5.52
C LEU A 15 4.48 -3.92 6.32
N PHE A 16 4.63 -3.84 7.65
CA PHE A 16 3.75 -3.04 8.50
C PHE A 16 3.81 -1.55 8.16
N ILE A 17 5.00 -0.96 8.03
CA ILE A 17 5.13 0.47 7.68
C ILE A 17 4.46 0.75 6.34
N LYS A 18 4.69 -0.10 5.34
CA LYS A 18 4.09 0.04 4.00
C LYS A 18 2.57 -0.11 4.02
N SER A 19 2.00 -0.94 4.90
CA SER A 19 0.54 -1.11 4.95
C SER A 19 -0.16 0.14 5.49
N LEU A 20 0.50 0.88 6.39
CA LEU A 20 0.00 2.15 6.91
C LEU A 20 -0.09 3.24 5.81
N ASN A 21 0.78 3.20 4.80
CA ASN A 21 0.78 4.15 3.69
C ASN A 21 -0.50 4.08 2.82
N MET A 22 -1.29 3.01 2.94
CA MET A 22 -2.57 2.86 2.26
C MET A 22 -3.64 3.84 2.80
N SER A 23 -3.50 4.28 4.04
CA SER A 23 -4.49 5.16 4.69
C SER A 23 -4.65 6.50 3.99
N SER A 24 -3.55 7.08 3.49
CA SER A 24 -3.55 8.37 2.81
C SER A 24 -4.40 8.38 1.53
N PRO A 25 -4.14 7.54 0.51
CA PRO A 25 -4.94 7.56 -0.71
C PRO A 25 -6.40 7.14 -0.48
N LEU A 26 -6.66 6.24 0.48
CA LEU A 26 -8.04 5.91 0.88
C LEU A 26 -8.78 7.12 1.44
N TYR A 27 -8.10 7.93 2.27
CA TYR A 27 -8.66 9.16 2.81
C TYR A 27 -8.87 10.23 1.72
N GLN A 28 -7.96 10.34 0.75
CA GLN A 28 -8.15 11.27 -0.37
C GLN A 28 -9.34 10.87 -1.25
N LEU A 29 -9.52 9.57 -1.52
CA LEU A 29 -10.72 9.08 -2.24
C LEU A 29 -12.00 9.39 -1.48
N GLN A 30 -11.99 9.31 -0.14
CA GLN A 30 -13.10 9.73 0.70
C GLN A 30 -13.41 11.23 0.52
N ILE A 31 -12.40 12.09 0.52
CA ILE A 31 -12.56 13.53 0.26
C ILE A 31 -13.11 13.80 -1.14
N ILE A 32 -12.60 13.10 -2.16
CA ILE A 32 -13.08 13.24 -3.54
C ILE A 32 -14.57 12.86 -3.61
N ARG A 33 -14.97 11.77 -2.95
CA ARG A 33 -16.39 11.38 -2.85
C ARG A 33 -17.25 12.50 -2.26
N GLU A 34 -16.83 13.06 -1.13
CA GLU A 34 -17.55 14.16 -0.47
C GLU A 34 -17.66 15.41 -1.36
N LYS A 35 -16.61 15.74 -2.12
CA LYS A 35 -16.63 16.84 -3.09
C LYS A 35 -17.63 16.57 -4.21
N ILE A 36 -17.66 15.35 -4.76
CA ILE A 36 -18.61 14.95 -5.81
C ILE A 36 -20.05 15.02 -5.28
N GLU A 37 -20.30 14.54 -4.05
CA GLU A 37 -21.62 14.62 -3.40
C GLU A 37 -22.09 16.08 -3.25
N ALA A 38 -21.18 17.01 -2.94
CA ALA A 38 -21.52 18.42 -2.69
C ALA A 38 -21.75 19.24 -3.97
N ARG A 39 -21.00 18.99 -5.06
CA ARG A 39 -21.03 19.84 -6.28
C ARG A 39 -21.37 19.11 -7.58
N GLY A 40 -21.57 17.80 -7.52
CA GLY A 40 -21.65 16.93 -8.70
C GLY A 40 -20.28 16.61 -9.30
N LEU A 41 -20.24 15.56 -10.12
CA LEU A 41 -19.02 15.11 -10.80
C LEU A 41 -18.51 16.15 -11.79
N GLN A 42 -17.23 16.48 -11.70
CA GLN A 42 -16.49 17.37 -12.60
C GLN A 42 -15.50 16.58 -13.44
N SER A 43 -15.07 17.15 -14.58
CA SER A 43 -14.13 16.48 -15.50
C SER A 43 -12.78 16.12 -14.86
N PHE A 44 -12.31 16.92 -13.91
CA PHE A 44 -11.03 16.69 -13.23
C PHE A 44 -11.10 15.68 -12.09
N ASP A 45 -12.30 15.36 -11.56
CA ASP A 45 -12.44 14.35 -10.51
C ASP A 45 -11.97 12.97 -11.00
N GLN A 46 -12.08 12.69 -12.31
CA GLN A 46 -11.57 11.46 -12.91
C GLN A 46 -10.05 11.34 -12.75
N GLU A 47 -9.31 12.42 -13.01
CA GLU A 47 -7.85 12.43 -12.88
C GLU A 47 -7.42 12.29 -11.42
N ASP A 48 -8.12 12.99 -10.51
CA ASP A 48 -7.89 12.89 -9.07
C ASP A 48 -8.11 11.44 -8.56
N ILE A 49 -9.20 10.78 -8.97
CA ILE A 49 -9.47 9.38 -8.61
C ILE A 49 -8.38 8.46 -9.16
N LEU A 50 -8.00 8.60 -10.43
CA LEU A 50 -6.99 7.76 -11.05
C LEU A 50 -5.61 7.95 -10.40
N SER A 51 -5.28 9.17 -10.00
CA SER A 51 -4.04 9.49 -9.28
C SER A 51 -3.98 8.74 -7.94
N GLU A 52 -5.05 8.80 -7.14
CA GLU A 52 -5.09 8.11 -5.84
C GLU A 52 -5.10 6.59 -5.99
N LEU A 53 -5.83 6.04 -6.97
CA LEU A 53 -5.79 4.61 -7.29
C LEU A 53 -4.39 4.16 -7.75
N GLY A 54 -3.69 5.00 -8.51
CA GLY A 54 -2.29 4.76 -8.90
C GLY A 54 -1.36 4.67 -7.67
N SER A 55 -1.56 5.58 -6.72
CA SER A 55 -0.83 5.59 -5.43
C SER A 55 -1.11 4.33 -4.59
N MET A 56 -2.37 3.86 -4.56
CA MET A 56 -2.72 2.58 -3.93
C MET A 56 -2.05 1.40 -4.63
N GLN A 57 -2.10 1.37 -5.96
CA GLN A 57 -1.46 0.29 -6.75
C GLN A 57 0.04 0.22 -6.47
N HIS A 58 0.72 1.37 -6.37
CA HIS A 58 2.12 1.43 -5.99
C HIS A 58 2.35 0.80 -4.61
N THR A 59 1.60 1.23 -3.60
CA THR A 59 1.69 0.69 -2.22
C THR A 59 1.47 -0.83 -2.18
N ILE A 60 0.47 -1.35 -2.91
CA ILE A 60 0.19 -2.79 -3.00
C ILE A 60 1.36 -3.56 -3.61
N ARG A 61 2.00 -3.02 -4.66
CA ARG A 61 3.18 -3.65 -5.27
C ARG A 61 4.34 -3.73 -4.29
N GLU A 62 4.57 -2.67 -3.50
CA GLU A 62 5.61 -2.68 -2.49
C GLU A 62 5.33 -3.69 -1.37
N LEU A 63 4.08 -3.78 -0.90
CA LEU A 63 3.64 -4.80 0.06
C LEU A 63 3.89 -6.21 -0.47
N ASN A 64 3.49 -6.47 -1.72
CA ASN A 64 3.71 -7.76 -2.36
C ASN A 64 5.20 -8.12 -2.46
N SER A 65 6.05 -7.14 -2.77
CA SER A 65 7.51 -7.32 -2.81
C SER A 65 8.08 -7.77 -1.45
N GLU A 66 7.66 -7.13 -0.35
CA GLU A 66 8.10 -7.53 0.99
C GLU A 66 7.55 -8.91 1.40
N MET A 67 6.30 -9.23 1.04
CA MET A 67 5.74 -10.57 1.27
C MET A 67 6.52 -11.66 0.53
N LEU A 68 6.90 -11.42 -0.72
CA LEU A 68 7.70 -12.36 -1.51
C LEU A 68 9.08 -12.61 -0.88
N LYS A 69 9.76 -11.55 -0.40
CA LYS A 69 11.05 -11.71 0.31
C LYS A 69 10.91 -12.57 1.56
N ILE A 70 9.84 -12.37 2.34
CA ILE A 70 9.57 -13.19 3.53
C ILE A 70 9.30 -14.65 3.12
N HIS A 71 8.44 -14.86 2.13
CA HIS A 71 8.11 -16.18 1.61
C HIS A 71 9.36 -16.94 1.13
N ASP A 72 10.25 -16.29 0.38
CA ASP A 72 11.46 -16.91 -0.15
C ASP A 72 12.44 -17.27 0.97
N LEU A 73 12.59 -16.41 1.97
CA LEU A 73 13.36 -16.73 3.18
C LEU A 73 12.77 -17.94 3.90
N LEU A 74 11.45 -18.04 4.03
CA LEU A 74 10.81 -19.19 4.69
C LEU A 74 10.99 -20.48 3.88
N LYS A 75 10.92 -20.42 2.55
CA LYS A 75 11.15 -21.58 1.67
C LYS A 75 12.57 -22.13 1.69
N GLN A 76 13.58 -21.32 1.97
CA GLN A 76 14.95 -21.80 2.20
C GLN A 76 15.09 -22.71 3.45
N GLN A 77 14.00 -23.04 4.12
CA GLN A 77 13.93 -23.87 5.32
C GLN A 77 13.35 -25.27 5.06
N SER A 78 12.79 -25.49 3.87
CA SER A 78 12.27 -26.77 3.37
C SER A 78 13.21 -27.36 2.32
#